data_AF-A0A927TM67-F1
#
_entry.id   AF-A0A927TM67-F1
#
_cell.length_a   1.000
_cell.length_b   1.000
_cell.length_c   1.000
_cell.angle_alpha   90.00
_cell.angle_beta   90.00
_cell.angle_gamma   90.00
#
_symmetry.space_group_name_H-M   'P 1'
#
loop_
_entity.id
_entity.type
_entity.pdbx_description
1 polymer ?
#
loop_
_entity_poly.entity_id
_entity_poly.type
_entity_poly.pdbx_seq_one_letter_code
_entity_poly.pdbx_strand_id
1 'polypeptide(L)'
;MKQTRKTIFTLLLVMFMALIHAGSASATVPVIIFEGMQEGFVYTEASSYTDTDLFGGFQDVMPGDRLTQIIRFENQAKDSDYIKLYIKALVHDEQGNPLAYDEVQEALDGKDQSGQAGQRNETVATMQDFLSQLTMRIYNGTQLIYEASPDQAGALTDNVYLGTLFTGESLELKVELDVPIELDNTYANRVGEVDWIFLAEGFNYEQLTVHK
;
A
#
# COMPACT_ATOMS: atom_id res chain seq x y z
N MET A 1 45.28 38.68 44.45
CA MET A 1 44.29 37.59 44.45
C MET A 1 43.01 38.17 43.84
N LYS A 2 42.80 37.94 42.53
CA LYS A 2 41.82 36.98 41.95
C LYS A 2 40.38 37.26 42.44
N GLN A 3 39.54 37.88 41.59
CA GLN A 3 38.42 37.23 40.85
C GLN A 3 37.07 37.55 41.58
N THR A 4 35.92 37.95 41.02
CA THR A 4 35.46 38.28 39.66
C THR A 4 34.08 38.97 39.81
N ARG A 5 33.70 39.82 38.86
CA ARG A 5 32.41 40.54 38.79
C ARG A 5 31.23 39.55 38.66
N LYS A 6 30.15 39.75 39.44
CA LYS A 6 28.84 39.14 39.16
C LYS A 6 27.97 40.16 38.46
N THR A 7 27.81 40.00 37.14
CA THR A 7 26.91 40.78 36.31
C THR A 7 25.58 40.03 36.17
N ILE A 8 24.49 40.79 36.30
CA ILE A 8 23.09 40.43 36.09
C ILE A 8 22.89 39.77 34.71
N PHE A 9 22.07 38.71 34.64
CA PHE A 9 21.62 38.17 33.35
C PHE A 9 20.09 37.98 33.36
N THR A 10 19.45 38.86 32.59
CA THR A 10 18.02 38.92 32.27
C THR A 10 17.60 37.67 31.50
N LEU A 11 16.60 36.94 32.00
CA LEU A 11 16.03 35.77 31.33
C LEU A 11 15.09 36.23 30.21
N LEU A 12 15.61 36.29 28.99
CA LEU A 12 14.86 36.63 27.78
C LEU A 12 14.23 35.34 27.22
N LEU A 13 12.93 35.17 27.46
CA LEU A 13 12.13 34.07 26.94
C LEU A 13 11.94 34.26 25.42
N VAL A 14 12.85 33.69 24.62
CA VAL A 14 12.70 33.61 23.16
C VAL A 14 11.92 32.35 22.83
N MET A 15 10.62 32.52 22.56
CA MET A 15 9.74 31.49 22.02
C MET A 15 10.12 31.25 20.55
N PHE A 16 11.02 30.27 20.33
CA PHE A 16 11.35 29.79 18.98
C PHE A 16 10.16 28.96 18.48
N MET A 17 9.33 29.58 17.64
CA MET A 17 8.28 28.91 16.88
C MET A 17 8.99 28.01 15.85
N ALA A 18 9.23 26.75 16.23
CA ALA A 18 9.73 25.74 15.31
C ALA A 18 8.67 25.54 14.24
N LEU A 19 8.93 26.05 13.03
CA LEU A 19 8.20 25.70 11.83
C LEU A 19 8.22 24.18 11.70
N ILE A 20 7.06 23.57 11.93
CA ILE A 20 6.78 22.21 11.53
C ILE A 20 6.89 22.20 10.01
N HIS A 21 8.05 21.82 9.50
CA HIS A 21 8.19 21.48 8.10
C HIS A 21 7.47 20.16 7.95
N ALA A 22 6.19 20.21 7.58
CA ALA A 22 5.53 19.08 6.95
C ALA A 22 6.24 18.87 5.62
N GLY A 23 7.36 18.12 5.65
CA GLY A 23 7.94 17.57 4.44
C GLY A 23 6.90 16.62 3.89
N SER A 24 6.17 17.03 2.86
CA SER A 24 5.42 16.09 2.05
C SER A 24 6.46 15.19 1.40
N ALA A 25 6.68 14.01 1.98
CA ALA A 25 7.32 12.93 1.28
C ALA A 25 6.42 12.64 0.07
N SER A 26 6.86 13.06 -1.12
CA SER A 26 6.20 12.67 -2.35
C SER A 26 6.58 11.20 -2.59
N ALA A 27 5.78 10.28 -2.07
CA ALA A 27 5.84 8.90 -2.51
C ALA A 27 5.61 8.89 -4.03
N THR A 28 6.47 8.19 -4.78
CA THR A 28 6.20 7.90 -6.19
C THR A 28 4.88 7.15 -6.26
N VAL A 29 4.01 7.53 -7.19
CA VAL A 29 2.72 6.83 -7.38
C VAL A 29 3.04 5.44 -7.92
N PRO A 30 2.70 4.34 -7.21
CA PRO A 30 2.90 3.00 -7.73
C PRO A 30 2.08 2.80 -9.00
N VAL A 31 2.73 2.28 -10.05
CA VAL A 31 2.13 2.03 -11.35
C VAL A 31 2.19 0.55 -11.69
N ILE A 32 1.05 0.02 -12.14
CA ILE A 32 0.91 -1.30 -12.73
C ILE A 32 0.70 -1.12 -14.23
N ILE A 33 1.62 -1.65 -15.04
CA ILE A 33 1.56 -1.56 -16.49
C ILE A 33 1.15 -2.93 -17.04
N PHE A 34 0.06 -2.99 -17.79
CA PHE A 34 -0.29 -4.16 -18.58
C PHE A 34 0.30 -4.04 -19.99
N GLU A 35 1.26 -4.91 -20.31
CA GLU A 35 2.01 -4.86 -21.58
C GLU A 35 1.40 -5.73 -22.69
N GLY A 36 0.45 -6.60 -22.35
CA GLY A 36 -0.19 -7.52 -23.29
C GLY A 36 -0.57 -8.84 -22.63
N MET A 37 -1.33 -9.68 -23.34
CA MET A 37 -1.74 -11.00 -22.86
C MET A 37 -0.56 -11.99 -22.83
N GLN A 38 0.51 -11.74 -23.60
CA GLN A 38 1.72 -12.56 -23.61
C GLN A 38 2.76 -12.06 -22.60
N GLU A 39 2.93 -10.74 -22.52
CA GLU A 39 3.92 -10.07 -21.67
C GLU A 39 3.45 -9.93 -20.21
N GLY A 40 2.14 -9.77 -19.98
CA GLY A 40 1.54 -9.72 -18.66
C GLY A 40 1.64 -8.34 -17.99
N PHE A 41 1.89 -8.35 -16.67
CA PHE A 41 1.93 -7.15 -15.84
C PHE A 41 3.35 -6.83 -15.39
N VAL A 42 3.69 -5.54 -15.39
CA VAL A 42 4.94 -4.98 -14.87
C VAL A 42 4.62 -3.96 -13.77
N TYR A 43 5.38 -3.99 -12.68
CA TYR A 43 5.25 -3.08 -11.54
C TYR A 43 6.44 -2.11 -11.55
N THR A 44 6.18 -0.81 -11.36
CA THR A 44 7.24 0.20 -11.42
C THR A 44 7.96 0.43 -10.10
N GLU A 45 7.33 0.03 -8.99
CA GLU A 45 7.89 0.18 -7.65
C GLU A 45 8.20 -1.20 -7.07
N ALA A 46 9.39 -1.31 -6.49
CA ALA A 46 9.80 -2.41 -5.65
C ALA A 46 10.07 -1.83 -4.26
N SER A 47 9.57 -2.47 -3.21
CA SER A 47 9.97 -2.13 -1.85
C SER A 47 11.07 -3.06 -1.36
N SER A 48 11.57 -2.81 -0.16
CA SER A 48 12.47 -3.76 0.51
C SER A 48 11.80 -5.11 0.79
N TYR A 49 10.47 -5.18 0.76
CA TYR A 49 9.71 -6.39 1.08
C TYR A 49 9.39 -7.21 -0.16
N THR A 50 8.86 -6.61 -1.22
CA THR A 50 8.58 -7.30 -2.49
C THR A 50 8.81 -6.43 -3.72
N ASP A 51 9.14 -7.06 -4.85
CA ASP A 51 9.27 -6.41 -6.16
C ASP A 51 7.91 -5.92 -6.74
N THR A 52 6.81 -6.18 -6.05
CA THR A 52 5.43 -5.86 -6.48
C THR A 52 4.67 -5.05 -5.43
N ASP A 53 5.38 -4.41 -4.49
CA ASP A 53 4.74 -3.69 -3.40
C ASP A 53 4.02 -2.42 -3.89
N LEU A 54 2.71 -2.38 -3.65
CA LEU A 54 1.84 -1.26 -3.99
C LEU A 54 1.57 -0.32 -2.81
N PHE A 55 2.09 -0.60 -1.61
CA PHE A 55 1.65 0.02 -0.35
C PHE A 55 2.76 0.78 0.37
N GLY A 56 3.79 1.25 -0.35
CA GLY A 56 4.88 2.03 0.22
C GLY A 56 4.43 3.29 1.00
N GLY A 57 3.29 3.88 0.65
CA GLY A 57 2.70 5.01 1.37
C GLY A 57 1.94 4.64 2.65
N PHE A 58 1.85 3.35 2.98
CA PHE A 58 1.25 2.81 4.20
C PHE A 58 2.26 2.07 5.08
N GLN A 59 3.55 2.38 4.94
CA GLN A 59 4.62 1.90 5.82
C GLN A 59 4.88 2.91 6.95
N ASP A 60 5.43 2.43 8.06
CA ASP A 60 5.80 3.23 9.24
C ASP A 60 4.66 4.08 9.82
N VAL A 61 3.45 3.54 9.79
CA VAL A 61 2.24 4.22 10.26
C VAL A 61 2.21 4.37 11.79
N MET A 62 1.59 5.45 12.26
CA MET A 62 1.44 5.77 13.67
C MET A 62 -0.04 5.75 14.08
N PRO A 63 -0.36 5.44 15.35
CA PRO A 63 -1.71 5.56 15.86
C PRO A 63 -2.32 6.94 15.62
N GLY A 64 -3.51 6.97 15.02
CA GLY A 64 -4.23 8.20 14.65
C GLY A 64 -3.95 8.69 13.22
N ASP A 65 -3.08 8.02 12.47
CA ASP A 65 -2.83 8.36 11.07
C ASP A 65 -4.06 8.15 10.19
N ARG A 66 -4.17 9.03 9.19
CA ARG A 66 -5.11 8.92 8.07
C ARG A 66 -4.34 9.15 6.80
N LEU A 67 -4.00 8.07 6.13
CA LEU A 67 -3.12 8.07 4.97
C LEU A 67 -3.95 7.94 3.70
N THR A 68 -3.45 8.51 2.62
CA THR A 68 -4.06 8.41 1.30
C THR A 68 -2.97 8.19 0.27
N GLN A 69 -3.18 7.22 -0.59
CA GLN A 69 -2.28 6.88 -1.69
C GLN A 69 -3.09 6.68 -2.97
N ILE A 70 -2.47 7.00 -4.11
CA ILE A 70 -2.99 6.63 -5.43
C ILE A 70 -2.23 5.41 -5.92
N ILE A 71 -2.93 4.45 -6.51
CA ILE A 71 -2.34 3.36 -7.32
C ILE A 71 -2.84 3.55 -8.75
N ARG A 72 -1.92 3.61 -9.69
CA ARG A 72 -2.23 3.83 -11.11
C ARG A 72 -2.08 2.52 -11.88
N PHE A 73 -3.02 2.28 -12.76
CA PHE A 73 -2.99 1.19 -13.72
C PHE A 73 -2.90 1.78 -15.13
N GLU A 74 -2.05 1.22 -15.99
CA GLU A 74 -1.91 1.63 -17.39
C GLU A 74 -2.10 0.43 -18.32
N ASN A 75 -2.89 0.62 -19.37
CA ASN A 75 -2.92 -0.32 -20.48
C ASN A 75 -1.93 0.13 -21.57
N GLN A 76 -0.82 -0.59 -21.74
CA GLN A 76 0.13 -0.37 -22.83
C GLN A 76 0.12 -1.50 -23.88
N ALA A 77 -0.81 -2.44 -23.74
CA ALA A 77 -0.96 -3.58 -24.62
C ALA A 77 -1.26 -3.18 -26.06
N LYS A 78 -0.59 -3.84 -27.00
CA LYS A 78 -0.77 -3.66 -28.46
C LYS A 78 -1.43 -4.85 -29.14
N ASP A 79 -1.71 -5.90 -28.38
CA ASP A 79 -2.31 -7.16 -28.82
C ASP A 79 -3.82 -7.24 -28.56
N SER A 80 -4.41 -6.17 -28.01
CA SER A 80 -5.85 -5.96 -27.85
C SER A 80 -6.22 -4.50 -28.12
N ASP A 81 -7.45 -4.26 -28.59
CA ASP A 81 -7.96 -2.90 -28.81
C ASP A 81 -8.32 -2.21 -27.48
N TYR A 82 -8.85 -2.99 -26.54
CA TYR A 82 -9.14 -2.56 -25.17
C TYR A 82 -9.15 -3.74 -24.21
N ILE A 83 -9.02 -3.45 -22.92
CA ILE A 83 -9.17 -4.43 -21.85
C ILE A 83 -10.36 -4.09 -20.95
N LYS A 84 -10.94 -5.11 -20.32
CA LYS A 84 -11.73 -4.95 -19.09
C LYS A 84 -10.85 -5.31 -17.90
N LEU A 85 -10.75 -4.39 -16.96
CA LEU A 85 -9.93 -4.55 -15.75
C LEU A 85 -10.82 -4.89 -14.56
N TYR A 86 -10.37 -5.84 -13.76
CA TYR A 86 -11.00 -6.26 -12.51
C TYR A 86 -9.97 -6.35 -11.39
N ILE A 87 -10.45 -6.25 -10.15
CA ILE A 87 -9.67 -6.46 -8.94
C ILE A 87 -10.39 -7.43 -8.00
N LYS A 88 -9.63 -8.25 -7.28
CA LYS A 88 -10.08 -8.99 -6.11
C LYS A 88 -9.00 -8.99 -5.04
N ALA A 89 -9.38 -9.16 -3.78
CA ALA A 89 -8.45 -9.32 -2.67
C ALA A 89 -8.18 -10.81 -2.40
N LEU A 90 -6.93 -11.15 -2.11
CA LEU A 90 -6.52 -12.47 -1.64
C LEU A 90 -6.10 -12.35 -0.18
N VAL A 91 -6.89 -12.93 0.72
CA VAL A 91 -6.58 -12.92 2.16
C VAL A 91 -5.49 -13.93 2.45
N HIS A 92 -4.52 -13.55 3.28
CA HIS A 92 -3.48 -14.45 3.74
C HIS A 92 -4.03 -15.51 4.69
N ASP A 93 -3.56 -16.75 4.53
CA ASP A 93 -3.84 -17.88 5.42
C ASP A 93 -2.60 -18.80 5.51
N GLU A 94 -2.62 -19.81 6.37
CA GLU A 94 -1.46 -20.68 6.55
C GLU A 94 -1.22 -21.69 5.41
N GLN A 95 -2.18 -21.88 4.48
CA GLN A 95 -2.14 -22.98 3.51
C GLN A 95 -2.13 -22.53 2.05
N GLY A 96 -3.05 -21.65 1.67
CA GLY A 96 -3.25 -21.15 0.32
C GLY A 96 -2.47 -19.89 0.01
N ASN A 97 -2.35 -18.95 0.97
CA ASN A 97 -1.61 -17.71 0.78
C ASN A 97 -0.80 -17.30 2.04
N PRO A 98 0.32 -18.00 2.33
CA PRO A 98 1.13 -17.70 3.50
C PRO A 98 1.81 -16.32 3.39
N LEU A 99 2.27 -15.82 4.54
CA LEU A 99 3.09 -14.61 4.63
C LEU A 99 4.35 -14.72 3.76
N ALA A 100 4.59 -13.69 2.95
CA ALA A 100 5.82 -13.51 2.18
C ALA A 100 6.97 -12.99 3.04
N TYR A 101 6.68 -12.19 4.08
CA TYR A 101 7.63 -11.68 5.05
C TYR A 101 8.34 -12.83 5.76
N ASP A 102 9.64 -12.96 5.50
CA ASP A 102 10.47 -14.04 6.02
C ASP A 102 11.41 -13.56 7.14
N GLU A 103 12.07 -14.52 7.79
CA GLU A 103 13.01 -14.24 8.88
C GLU A 103 14.19 -13.38 8.43
N VAL A 104 14.66 -13.55 7.19
CA VAL A 104 15.79 -12.78 6.67
C VAL A 104 15.40 -11.31 6.61
N GLN A 105 14.20 -11.02 6.11
CA GLN A 105 13.68 -9.67 6.04
C GLN A 105 13.44 -9.07 7.43
N GLU A 106 12.89 -9.85 8.37
CA GLU A 106 12.67 -9.43 9.76
C GLU A 106 13.98 -9.12 10.51
N ALA A 107 15.05 -9.84 10.20
CA ALA A 107 16.38 -9.54 10.73
C ALA A 107 16.99 -8.28 10.09
N LEU A 108 16.72 -8.03 8.80
CA LEU A 108 17.25 -6.88 8.06
C LEU A 108 16.62 -5.55 8.47
N ASP A 109 15.31 -5.53 8.71
CA ASP A 109 14.60 -4.32 9.12
C ASP A 109 14.64 -4.08 10.65
N GLY A 110 15.18 -5.05 11.40
CA GLY A 110 15.37 -4.95 12.85
C GLY A 110 14.08 -5.11 13.65
N LYS A 111 13.02 -5.65 13.03
CA LYS A 111 11.75 -5.95 13.69
C LYS A 111 11.76 -7.29 14.42
N ASP A 112 12.81 -8.10 14.28
CA ASP A 112 12.98 -9.32 15.07
C ASP A 112 13.11 -9.00 16.56
N GLN A 113 12.04 -9.27 17.31
CA GLN A 113 11.98 -9.18 18.76
C GLN A 113 12.30 -10.52 19.46
N SER A 114 12.45 -11.62 18.71
CA SER A 114 12.71 -12.97 19.25
C SER A 114 14.18 -13.14 19.63
N GLY A 115 15.08 -12.55 18.83
CA GLY A 115 16.52 -12.75 18.94
C GLY A 115 16.97 -14.21 18.73
N GLN A 116 16.12 -15.05 18.11
CA GLN A 116 16.41 -16.46 17.84
C GLN A 116 16.50 -16.71 16.33
N ALA A 117 17.69 -17.13 15.87
CA ALA A 117 17.87 -17.58 14.49
C ALA A 117 16.97 -18.79 14.20
N GLY A 118 16.22 -18.73 13.10
CA GLY A 118 15.21 -19.69 12.69
C GLY A 118 13.78 -19.33 13.12
N GLN A 119 13.54 -18.21 13.82
CA GLN A 119 12.23 -17.85 14.33
C GLN A 119 11.77 -16.49 13.84
N ARG A 120 10.62 -16.49 13.17
CA ARG A 120 9.90 -15.29 12.77
C ARG A 120 8.88 -14.89 13.85
N ASN A 121 8.82 -13.63 14.29
CA ASN A 121 7.78 -13.21 15.26
C ASN A 121 6.44 -12.97 14.59
N GLU A 122 6.46 -12.47 13.35
CA GLU A 122 5.23 -12.27 12.60
C GLU A 122 4.67 -13.61 12.14
N THR A 123 3.37 -13.78 12.26
CA THR A 123 2.63 -14.97 11.83
C THR A 123 1.37 -14.50 11.13
N VAL A 124 0.74 -15.37 10.34
CA VAL A 124 -0.53 -15.02 9.69
C VAL A 124 -1.54 -14.54 10.73
N ALA A 125 -1.60 -15.21 11.89
CA ALA A 125 -2.52 -14.85 12.97
C ALA A 125 -2.21 -13.47 13.60
N THR A 126 -0.95 -13.17 13.89
CA THR A 126 -0.58 -11.87 14.49
C THR A 126 -0.68 -10.72 13.51
N MET A 127 -0.39 -10.97 12.23
CA MET A 127 -0.65 -10.01 11.15
C MET A 127 -2.15 -9.74 11.01
N GLN A 128 -2.97 -10.78 10.94
CA GLN A 128 -4.42 -10.62 10.85
C GLN A 128 -4.98 -9.87 12.05
N ASP A 129 -4.50 -10.15 13.26
CA ASP A 129 -4.89 -9.41 14.46
C ASP A 129 -4.56 -7.90 14.34
N PHE A 130 -3.36 -7.56 13.85
CA PHE A 130 -2.98 -6.18 13.56
C PHE A 130 -3.86 -5.53 12.48
N LEU A 131 -3.98 -6.17 11.31
CA LEU A 131 -4.76 -5.66 10.19
C LEU A 131 -6.24 -5.48 10.57
N SER A 132 -6.79 -6.34 11.43
CA SER A 132 -8.17 -6.22 11.91
C SER A 132 -8.46 -4.93 12.70
N GLN A 133 -7.42 -4.25 13.19
CA GLN A 133 -7.56 -2.95 13.85
C GLN A 133 -7.66 -1.79 12.84
N LEU A 134 -7.20 -1.99 11.61
CA LEU A 134 -7.14 -0.92 10.62
C LEU A 134 -8.44 -0.81 9.84
N THR A 135 -8.67 0.33 9.18
CA THR A 135 -9.75 0.46 8.21
C THR A 135 -9.19 0.96 6.89
N MET A 136 -9.43 0.20 5.82
CA MET A 136 -9.03 0.57 4.47
C MET A 136 -10.25 0.86 3.61
N ARG A 137 -10.14 1.90 2.79
CA ARG A 137 -11.15 2.27 1.79
C ARG A 137 -10.51 2.38 0.42
N ILE A 138 -11.15 1.80 -0.59
CA ILE A 138 -10.68 1.87 -1.97
C ILE A 138 -11.77 2.52 -2.82
N TYR A 139 -11.37 3.54 -3.58
CA TYR A 139 -12.23 4.27 -4.49
C TYR A 139 -11.74 4.13 -5.92
N ASN A 140 -12.68 3.82 -6.81
CA ASN A 140 -12.51 3.93 -8.25
C ASN A 140 -13.18 5.22 -8.72
N GLY A 141 -12.38 6.25 -8.98
CA GLY A 141 -12.87 7.62 -9.14
C GLY A 141 -13.61 8.10 -7.88
N THR A 142 -14.93 8.27 -7.97
CA THR A 142 -15.78 8.68 -6.83
C THR A 142 -16.53 7.53 -6.17
N GLN A 143 -16.50 6.33 -6.77
CA GLN A 143 -17.21 5.17 -6.27
C GLN A 143 -16.37 4.45 -5.21
N LEU A 144 -16.91 4.29 -4.00
CA LEU A 144 -16.36 3.40 -2.98
C LEU A 144 -16.61 1.94 -3.41
N ILE A 145 -15.54 1.17 -3.61
CA ILE A 145 -15.61 -0.23 -4.04
C ILE A 145 -15.20 -1.22 -2.95
N TYR A 146 -14.57 -0.73 -1.87
CA TYR A 146 -14.17 -1.52 -0.71
C TYR A 146 -14.11 -0.63 0.53
N GLU A 147 -14.66 -1.12 1.63
CA GLU A 147 -14.48 -0.58 2.98
C GLU A 147 -14.55 -1.74 3.98
N ALA A 148 -13.40 -2.13 4.53
CA ALA A 148 -13.26 -3.14 5.57
C ALA A 148 -11.87 -3.04 6.22
N SER A 149 -11.61 -3.88 7.21
CA SER A 149 -10.25 -4.11 7.70
C SER A 149 -9.45 -4.93 6.68
N PRO A 150 -8.14 -4.65 6.47
CA PRO A 150 -7.37 -5.30 5.39
C PRO A 150 -7.14 -6.81 5.55
N ASP A 151 -7.42 -7.40 6.72
CA ASP A 151 -7.45 -8.86 6.91
C ASP A 151 -8.65 -9.52 6.19
N GLN A 152 -9.59 -8.73 5.67
CA GLN A 152 -10.81 -9.19 5.04
C GLN A 152 -10.87 -8.81 3.57
N ALA A 153 -11.30 -9.76 2.73
CA ALA A 153 -11.56 -9.48 1.32
C ALA A 153 -12.75 -8.53 1.12
N GLY A 154 -13.69 -8.48 2.08
CA GLY A 154 -14.87 -7.61 2.00
C GLY A 154 -15.63 -7.74 0.67
N ALA A 155 -15.92 -6.59 0.05
CA ALA A 155 -16.57 -6.52 -1.26
C ALA A 155 -15.70 -7.04 -2.42
N LEU A 156 -14.39 -7.24 -2.21
CA LEU A 156 -13.43 -7.73 -3.20
C LEU A 156 -13.20 -9.25 -3.11
N THR A 157 -14.15 -10.00 -2.53
CA THR A 157 -14.09 -11.49 -2.48
C THR A 157 -14.11 -12.08 -3.90
N ASP A 158 -14.92 -11.51 -4.78
CA ASP A 158 -14.99 -11.85 -6.20
C ASP A 158 -14.37 -10.73 -7.06
N ASN A 159 -14.19 -10.99 -8.35
CA ASN A 159 -13.71 -9.99 -9.31
C ASN A 159 -14.68 -8.80 -9.39
N VAL A 160 -14.22 -7.63 -8.94
CA VAL A 160 -14.92 -6.35 -9.08
C VAL A 160 -14.42 -5.62 -10.30
N TYR A 161 -15.34 -5.26 -11.20
CA TYR A 161 -15.03 -4.52 -12.41
C TYR A 161 -14.61 -3.09 -12.10
N LEU A 162 -13.44 -2.70 -12.59
CA LEU A 162 -12.88 -1.35 -12.44
C LEU A 162 -13.18 -0.47 -13.64
N GLY A 163 -13.15 -1.02 -14.85
CA GLY A 163 -13.38 -0.21 -16.04
C GLY A 163 -12.87 -0.86 -17.32
N THR A 164 -13.13 -0.16 -18.42
CA THR A 164 -12.58 -0.48 -19.73
C THR A 164 -11.46 0.50 -20.01
N LEU A 165 -10.31 -0.01 -20.46
CA LEU A 165 -9.16 0.81 -20.83
C LEU A 165 -8.73 0.49 -22.26
N PHE A 166 -8.74 1.49 -23.12
CA PHE A 166 -8.11 1.42 -24.44
C PHE A 166 -6.58 1.48 -24.31
N THR A 167 -5.87 1.05 -25.35
CA THR A 167 -4.40 1.17 -25.38
C THR A 167 -3.96 2.62 -25.16
N GLY A 168 -3.07 2.83 -24.19
CA GLY A 168 -2.56 4.13 -23.75
C GLY A 168 -3.40 4.80 -22.67
N GLU A 169 -4.54 4.24 -22.28
CA GLU A 169 -5.36 4.76 -21.18
C GLU A 169 -4.90 4.24 -19.81
N SER A 170 -5.29 4.99 -18.77
CA SER A 170 -4.96 4.71 -17.39
C SER A 170 -6.18 4.80 -16.48
N LEU A 171 -6.18 4.04 -15.40
CA LEU A 171 -7.15 4.11 -14.31
C LEU A 171 -6.41 4.35 -12.99
N GLU A 172 -6.96 5.18 -12.12
CA GLU A 172 -6.41 5.44 -10.79
C GLU A 172 -7.35 4.96 -9.71
N LEU A 173 -6.81 4.20 -8.76
CA LEU A 173 -7.47 3.84 -7.52
C LEU A 173 -6.95 4.74 -6.40
N LYS A 174 -7.86 5.38 -5.67
CA LYS A 174 -7.52 6.07 -4.43
C LYS A 174 -7.72 5.11 -3.27
N VAL A 175 -6.67 4.91 -2.48
CA VAL A 175 -6.68 4.06 -1.29
C VAL A 175 -6.50 4.95 -0.08
N GLU A 176 -7.36 4.77 0.91
CA GLU A 176 -7.27 5.43 2.21
C GLU A 176 -7.06 4.37 3.28
N LEU A 177 -6.19 4.67 4.25
CA LEU A 177 -5.93 3.83 5.42
C LEU A 177 -6.08 4.67 6.68
N ASP A 178 -6.99 4.27 7.55
CA ASP A 178 -7.15 4.84 8.88
C ASP A 178 -6.51 3.90 9.91
N VAL A 179 -5.63 4.47 10.74
CA VAL A 179 -5.03 3.80 11.89
C VAL A 179 -5.69 4.35 13.16
N PRO A 180 -6.32 3.51 13.99
CA PRO A 180 -6.97 3.99 15.21
C PRO A 180 -5.99 4.67 16.16
N ILE A 181 -6.44 5.70 16.89
CA ILE A 181 -5.59 6.43 17.85
C ILE A 181 -5.37 5.62 19.14
N GLU A 182 -6.28 4.71 19.42
CA GLU A 182 -6.26 3.75 20.53
C GLU A 182 -5.35 2.54 20.26
N LEU A 183 -4.78 2.42 19.06
CA LEU A 183 -3.85 1.34 18.73
C LEU A 183 -2.64 1.43 19.66
N ASP A 184 -2.48 0.40 20.50
CA ASP A 184 -1.48 0.40 21.55
C ASP A 184 -0.12 -0.17 21.09
N ASN A 185 0.84 -0.19 22.02
CA ASN A 185 2.20 -0.64 21.73
C ASN A 185 2.33 -2.15 21.47
N THR A 186 1.29 -2.97 21.65
CA THR A 186 1.33 -4.39 21.28
C THR A 186 1.41 -4.59 19.77
N TYR A 187 0.98 -3.58 19.00
CA TYR A 187 1.09 -3.54 17.54
C TYR A 187 2.35 -2.83 17.03
N ALA A 188 3.25 -2.39 17.92
CA ALA A 188 4.51 -1.79 17.52
C ALA A 188 5.35 -2.79 16.73
N ASN A 189 5.91 -2.33 15.59
CA ASN A 189 6.72 -3.11 14.66
C ASN A 189 5.99 -4.29 13.99
N ARG A 190 4.66 -4.38 14.06
CA ARG A 190 3.91 -5.38 13.29
C ARG A 190 4.02 -5.11 11.80
N VAL A 191 3.91 -6.18 11.02
CA VAL A 191 3.92 -6.12 9.55
C VAL A 191 2.57 -6.57 9.04
N GLY A 192 2.01 -5.78 8.11
CA GLY A 192 0.77 -6.08 7.40
C GLY A 192 1.07 -6.38 5.93
N GLU A 193 0.56 -7.50 5.43
CA GLU A 193 0.57 -7.86 4.01
C GLU A 193 -0.85 -7.94 3.48
N VAL A 194 -1.06 -7.37 2.31
CA VAL A 194 -2.35 -7.34 1.62
C VAL A 194 -2.11 -7.66 0.16
N ASP A 195 -2.69 -8.76 -0.32
CA ASP A 195 -2.54 -9.15 -1.72
C ASP A 195 -3.77 -8.78 -2.55
N TRP A 196 -3.54 -8.05 -3.63
CA TRP A 196 -4.56 -7.76 -4.64
C TRP A 196 -4.23 -8.46 -5.94
N ILE A 197 -5.25 -9.09 -6.54
CA ILE A 197 -5.15 -9.73 -7.84
C ILE A 197 -5.88 -8.88 -8.85
N PHE A 198 -5.13 -8.42 -9.84
CA PHE A 198 -5.66 -7.74 -11.02
C PHE A 198 -5.89 -8.75 -12.14
N LEU A 199 -7.06 -8.67 -12.78
CA LEU A 199 -7.41 -9.47 -13.95
C LEU A 199 -7.70 -8.53 -15.11
N ALA A 200 -6.98 -8.73 -16.23
CA ALA A 200 -7.25 -8.05 -17.49
C ALA A 200 -7.80 -9.04 -18.51
N GLU A 201 -8.96 -8.71 -19.09
CA GLU A 201 -9.54 -9.43 -20.22
C GLU A 201 -9.38 -8.59 -21.49
N GLY A 202 -8.56 -9.02 -22.44
CA GLY A 202 -8.35 -8.34 -23.72
C GLY A 202 -9.44 -8.61 -24.75
N PHE A 203 -9.88 -7.57 -25.45
CA PHE A 203 -10.90 -7.63 -26.49
C PHE A 203 -10.41 -6.95 -27.78
N ASN A 204 -10.89 -7.47 -28.91
CA ASN A 204 -10.68 -6.89 -30.24
C ASN A 204 -12.03 -6.51 -30.86
N TYR A 205 -12.05 -5.49 -31.71
CA TYR A 205 -13.23 -5.14 -32.48
C TYR A 205 -13.57 -6.25 -33.48
N GLU A 206 -14.84 -6.66 -33.51
CA GLU A 206 -15.37 -7.45 -34.61
C GLU A 206 -15.64 -6.53 -35.81
N GLN A 207 -15.00 -6.82 -36.94
CA GLN A 207 -15.23 -6.08 -38.19
C GLN A 207 -16.32 -6.77 -39.02
N LEU A 208 -17.45 -6.09 -39.23
CA LEU A 208 -18.48 -6.52 -40.16
C LEU A 208 -18.49 -5.59 -41.38
N THR A 209 -18.32 -6.15 -42.57
CA THR A 209 -18.46 -5.42 -43.83
C THR A 209 -19.62 -6.00 -44.63
N VAL A 210 -20.47 -5.14 -45.20
CA VAL A 210 -21.52 -5.54 -46.13
C VAL A 210 -21.27 -4.87 -47.47
N HIS A 211 -21.25 -5.68 -48.53
CA HIS A 211 -21.22 -5.18 -49.90
C HIS A 211 -22.65 -5.10 -50.42
N LYS A 212 -23.06 -3.93 -50.93
CA LYS A 212 -24.35 -3.74 -51.60
C LYS A 212 -24.22 -4.05 -53.09
#